data_AF-A0A3C1P379-F1
#
_entry.id   AF-A0A3C1P379-F1
#
_cell.length_a   1.000
_cell.length_b   1.000
_cell.length_c   1.000
_cell.angle_alpha   90.00
_cell.angle_beta   90.00
_cell.angle_gamma   90.00
#
_symmetry.space_group_name_H-M   'P 1'
#
loop_
_entity.id
_entity.type
_entity.pdbx_description
1 polymer ?
#
loop_
_entity_poly.entity_id
_entity_poly.type
_entity_poly.pdbx_seq_one_letter_code
_entity_poly.pdbx_strand_id
1 'polypeptide(L)'
;PATRMAALVGWGDDIRSVAQRLRIPHRLLGPLPDPTSQDPDRQRGLVVVTRREGPALARELAAITVTRSAEGRSRPVHVHLDPRSV
;
A
#
# COMPACT_ATOMS: atom_id res chain seq x y z
N PRO A 1 -2.90 19.88 -1.88
CA PRO A 1 -1.79 18.90 -1.83
C PRO A 1 -1.22 18.61 -3.22
N ALA A 2 0.11 18.67 -3.38
CA ALA A 2 0.80 18.35 -4.64
C ALA A 2 0.98 16.84 -4.88
N THR A 3 0.83 16.03 -3.83
CA THR A 3 0.97 14.57 -3.84
C THR A 3 -0.32 13.88 -3.37
N ARG A 4 -0.44 12.60 -3.70
CA ARG A 4 -1.45 11.65 -3.19
C ARG A 4 -0.73 10.48 -2.57
N MET A 5 -1.37 9.86 -1.57
CA MET A 5 -0.73 8.79 -0.81
C MET A 5 -1.68 7.64 -0.52
N ALA A 6 -1.13 6.45 -0.41
CA ALA A 6 -1.84 5.28 0.11
C ALA A 6 -0.98 4.61 1.18
N ALA A 7 -1.59 4.26 2.32
CA ALA A 7 -0.95 3.40 3.30
C ALA A 7 -1.25 1.94 2.97
N LEU A 8 -0.21 1.12 2.98
CA LEU A 8 -0.26 -0.33 2.87
C LEU A 8 0.06 -0.91 4.24
N VAL A 9 -0.81 -1.76 4.78
CA VAL A 9 -0.63 -2.38 6.09
C VAL A 9 -0.69 -3.90 5.95
N GLY A 10 0.31 -4.60 6.44
CA GLY A 10 0.46 -6.04 6.29
C GLY A 10 1.90 -6.48 6.54
N TRP A 11 2.28 -7.65 6.03
CA TRP A 11 3.66 -8.13 6.14
C TRP A 11 4.58 -7.38 5.17
N GLY A 12 5.83 -7.16 5.56
CA GLY A 12 6.78 -6.35 4.80
C GLY A 12 7.00 -6.78 3.35
N ASP A 13 7.13 -8.09 3.13
CA ASP A 13 7.34 -8.64 1.78
C ASP A 13 6.09 -8.53 0.92
N ASP A 14 4.91 -8.62 1.53
CA ASP A 14 3.64 -8.44 0.83
C ASP A 14 3.42 -6.98 0.43
N ILE A 15 3.79 -6.03 1.30
CA ILE A 15 3.80 -4.59 0.98
C ILE A 15 4.73 -4.30 -0.20
N ARG A 16 5.96 -4.82 -0.17
CA ARG A 16 6.92 -4.67 -1.27
C ARG A 16 6.39 -5.29 -2.57
N SER A 17 5.80 -6.48 -2.49
CA SER A 17 5.19 -7.16 -3.64
C SER A 17 4.04 -6.36 -4.25
N VAL A 18 3.19 -5.73 -3.42
CA VAL A 18 2.11 -4.85 -3.91
C VAL A 18 2.69 -3.62 -4.61
N ALA A 19 3.68 -2.95 -4.01
CA ALA A 19 4.30 -1.77 -4.61
C ALA A 19 4.99 -2.09 -5.94
N GLN A 20 5.70 -3.22 -6.04
CA GLN A 20 6.35 -3.67 -7.29
C GLN A 20 5.37 -3.96 -8.44
N ARG A 21 4.09 -4.28 -8.13
CA ARG A 21 3.05 -4.52 -9.13
C ARG A 21 2.44 -3.22 -9.69
N LEU A 22 2.69 -2.07 -9.08
CA LEU A 22 2.22 -0.78 -9.57
C LEU A 22 2.97 -0.38 -10.84
N ARG A 23 2.24 0.08 -11.85
CA ARG A 23 2.79 0.50 -13.16
C ARG A 23 2.95 2.00 -13.29
N ILE A 24 2.42 2.76 -12.33
CA ILE A 24 2.57 4.21 -12.26
C ILE A 24 3.87 4.62 -11.57
N PRO A 25 4.45 5.80 -11.91
CA PRO A 25 5.56 6.36 -11.16
C PRO A 25 5.17 6.61 -9.70
N HIS A 26 5.87 5.95 -8.78
CA HIS A 26 5.59 6.01 -7.35
C HIS A 26 6.87 5.90 -6.54
N ARG A 27 6.79 6.31 -5.28
CA ARG A 27 7.82 6.06 -4.26
C ARG A 27 7.20 5.25 -3.13
N LEU A 28 7.88 4.18 -2.71
CA LEU A 28 7.56 3.46 -1.49
C LEU A 28 8.42 3.99 -0.34
N LEU A 29 7.77 4.37 0.77
CA LEU A 29 8.42 4.70 2.04
C LEU A 29 8.13 3.56 3.03
N GLY A 30 9.16 3.04 3.70
CA GLY A 30 9.07 1.81 4.50
C GLY A 30 9.29 0.54 3.68
N PRO A 31 8.81 -0.64 4.13
CA PRO A 31 7.93 -0.86 5.29
C PRO A 31 8.65 -0.71 6.64
N LEU A 32 7.92 -0.22 7.64
CA LEU A 32 8.36 -0.07 9.04
C LEU A 32 7.32 -0.74 9.95
N PRO A 33 7.65 -1.11 11.20
CA PRO A 33 6.66 -1.59 12.16
C PRO A 33 5.44 -0.66 12.22
N ASP A 34 4.24 -1.24 12.19
CA ASP A 34 3.00 -0.47 12.26
C ASP A 34 2.82 0.08 13.69
N PRO A 35 2.91 1.41 13.92
CA PRO A 35 2.82 1.97 15.27
C PRO A 35 1.43 1.81 15.90
N THR A 36 0.43 1.43 15.10
CA THR A 36 -0.94 1.18 15.57
C THR A 36 -1.22 -0.28 15.92
N SER A 37 -0.23 -1.16 15.76
CA SER A 37 -0.36 -2.59 16.04
C SER A 37 0.61 -3.05 17.13
N GLN A 38 0.18 -4.05 17.91
CA GLN A 38 1.05 -4.78 18.83
C GLN A 38 1.68 -6.03 18.19
N ASP A 39 1.29 -6.36 16.95
CA ASP A 39 1.87 -7.46 16.19
C ASP A 39 3.22 -7.01 15.60
N PRO A 40 4.35 -7.61 16.03
CA PRO A 40 5.68 -7.21 15.57
C PRO A 40 5.91 -7.49 14.07
N ASP A 41 5.15 -8.41 13.48
CA ASP A 41 5.25 -8.75 12.06
C ASP A 41 4.38 -7.83 11.19
N ARG A 42 3.47 -7.06 11.81
CA ARG A 42 2.61 -6.11 11.11
C ARG A 42 3.36 -4.82 10.83
N GLN A 43 3.50 -4.53 9.55
CA GLN A 43 4.25 -3.38 9.05
C GLN A 43 3.34 -2.44 8.27
N ARG A 44 3.83 -1.21 8.11
CA ARG A 44 3.20 -0.13 7.35
C ARG A 44 4.17 0.43 6.33
N GLY A 45 3.71 0.55 5.09
CA GLY A 45 4.38 1.29 4.02
C GLY A 45 3.50 2.41 3.49
N LEU A 46 4.11 3.47 2.94
CA LEU A 46 3.40 4.54 2.25
C LEU A 46 3.81 4.56 0.78
N VAL A 47 2.83 4.44 -0.11
CA VAL A 47 3.01 4.70 -1.53
C VAL A 47 2.68 6.16 -1.79
N VAL A 48 3.64 6.90 -2.32
CA VAL A 48 3.53 8.32 -2.63
C VAL A 48 3.57 8.51 -4.13
N VAL A 49 2.60 9.25 -4.67
CA VAL A 49 2.51 9.59 -6.09
C VAL A 49 2.25 11.09 -6.27
N THR A 50 2.47 11.60 -7.48
CA THR A 50 2.05 12.96 -7.82
C THR A 50 0.52 13.04 -7.83
N ARG A 51 -0.05 14.24 -7.65
CA ARG A 51 -1.51 14.43 -7.70
C ARG A 51 -2.16 13.89 -8.99
N ARG A 52 -1.44 13.97 -10.12
CA ARG A 52 -1.92 13.51 -11.44
C ARG A 52 -2.20 12.00 -11.46
N GLU A 53 -1.35 11.23 -10.78
CA GLU A 53 -1.44 9.76 -10.77
C GLU A 53 -2.40 9.22 -9.70
N GLY A 54 -2.99 10.08 -8.85
CA GLY A 54 -3.90 9.67 -7.77
C GLY A 54 -5.06 8.74 -8.21
N PRO A 55 -5.81 9.05 -9.29
CA PRO A 55 -6.85 8.16 -9.78
C PRO A 55 -6.33 6.82 -10.32
N ALA A 56 -5.10 6.79 -10.86
CA ALA A 56 -4.48 5.56 -11.31
C ALA A 56 -4.02 4.70 -10.11
N LEU A 57 -3.46 5.33 -9.07
CA LEU A 57 -3.06 4.66 -7.83
C LEU A 57 -4.22 3.89 -7.20
N ALA A 58 -5.38 4.54 -7.03
CA ALA A 58 -6.56 3.91 -6.45
C ALA A 58 -7.04 2.69 -7.27
N ARG A 59 -7.06 2.83 -8.60
CA ARG A 59 -7.49 1.74 -9.51
C ARG A 59 -6.52 0.56 -9.50
N GLU A 60 -5.22 0.82 -9.57
CA GLU A 60 -4.22 -0.25 -9.56
C GLU A 60 -4.19 -0.99 -8.22
N LEU A 61 -4.23 -0.28 -7.09
CA LEU A 61 -4.26 -0.91 -5.78
C LEU A 61 -5.52 -1.78 -5.58
N ALA A 62 -6.67 -1.33 -6.05
CA ALA A 62 -7.89 -2.13 -6.02
C ALA A 62 -7.74 -3.42 -6.86
N ALA A 63 -7.24 -3.31 -8.10
CA ALA A 63 -7.02 -4.46 -8.97
C ALA A 63 -6.02 -5.46 -8.35
N ILE A 64 -4.89 -4.98 -7.84
CA ILE A 64 -3.87 -5.83 -7.20
C ILE A 64 -4.44 -6.55 -5.98
N THR A 65 -5.22 -5.86 -5.15
CA THR A 65 -5.81 -6.45 -3.93
C THR A 65 -6.83 -7.55 -4.28
N VAL A 66 -7.66 -7.33 -5.31
CA VAL A 66 -8.59 -8.35 -5.83
C VAL A 66 -7.84 -9.57 -6.35
N THR A 67 -6.82 -9.37 -7.20
CA THR A 67 -6.02 -10.49 -7.72
C THR A 67 -5.33 -11.28 -6.61
N ARG A 68 -4.73 -10.60 -5.63
CA ARG A 68 -4.07 -11.26 -4.50
C ARG A 68 -5.03 -12.09 -3.65
N SER A 69 -6.26 -11.59 -3.45
CA SER A 69 -7.33 -12.32 -2.76
C SER A 69 -7.69 -13.61 -3.51
N ALA A 70 -7.83 -13.53 -4.83
CA ALA A 70 -8.10 -14.68 -5.69
C ALA A 70 -6.94 -15.68 -5.76
N GLU A 71 -5.69 -15.22 -5.65
CA GLU A 71 -4.48 -16.07 -5.59
C GLU A 71 -4.37 -16.87 -4.27
N GLY A 72 -5.28 -16.68 -3.30
CA GLY A 72 -5.24 -17.38 -2.02
C GLY A 72 -4.05 -16.99 -1.15
N ARG A 73 -3.46 -15.81 -1.38
CA ARG A 73 -2.36 -15.32 -0.53
C ARG A 73 -2.91 -15.07 0.87
N SER A 74 -2.49 -15.92 1.81
CA SER A 74 -2.97 -16.01 3.19
C SER A 74 -2.69 -14.79 4.06
N ARG A 75 -1.90 -13.82 3.58
CA ARG A 75 -1.54 -12.60 4.29
C ARG A 75 -2.17 -11.38 3.61
N PRO A 76 -3.23 -10.79 4.20
CA PRO A 76 -3.90 -9.65 3.61
C PRO A 76 -3.02 -8.39 3.68
N VAL A 77 -3.07 -7.59 2.62
CA VAL A 77 -2.54 -6.22 2.62
C VAL A 77 -3.73 -5.27 2.60
N HIS A 78 -3.88 -4.47 3.65
CA HIS A 78 -4.92 -3.46 3.75
C HIS A 78 -4.44 -2.16 3.12
N VAL A 79 -5.31 -1.52 2.35
CA VAL A 79 -5.03 -0.27 1.63
C VAL A 79 -5.89 0.85 2.19
N HIS A 80 -5.26 1.95 2.60
CA HIS A 80 -5.94 3.17 3.04
C HIS A 80 -5.52 4.34 2.15
N LEU A 81 -6.45 4.89 1.36
CA LEU A 81 -6.21 6.03 0.48
C LEU A 81 -6.27 7.36 1.24
N ASP A 82 -5.36 8.27 0.91
CA ASP A 82 -5.23 9.61 1.51
C ASP A 82 -5.46 9.60 3.03
N PRO A 83 -4.67 8.82 3.80
CA PRO A 83 -4.86 8.67 5.24
C PRO A 83 -4.74 10.05 5.93
N ARG A 84 -5.81 10.49 6.58
CA ARG A 84 -5.80 11.70 7.41
C ARG A 84 -5.09 11.35 8.72
N SER A 85 -3.86 11.86 8.89
CA SER A 85 -3.05 11.78 10.12
C SER A 85 -2.89 10.35 10.69
N VAL A 86 -1.70 9.78 10.48
CA VAL A 86 -1.10 8.85 11.46
C VAL A 86 -0.42 9.68 12.53
#